data_AF-A0A7W5NIE9-F1
#
_entry.id   AF-A0A7W5NIE9-F1
#
_cell.length_a   1.000
_cell.length_b   1.000
_cell.length_c   1.000
_cell.angle_alpha   90.00
_cell.angle_beta   90.00
_cell.angle_gamma   90.00
#
_symmetry.space_group_name_H-M   'P 1'
#
loop_
_entity.id
_entity.type
_entity.pdbx_description
1 polymer ?
#
loop_
_entity_poly.entity_id
_entity_poly.type
_entity_poly.pdbx_seq_one_letter_code
_entity_poly.pdbx_strand_id
1 'polypeptide(L)'
;MKRASWIVCTVSAIGALCTGVAAMPARAEAVGTAASVTAPATTQNVHKAELEQAQQKSPNPPSSHAASPAPAQRHATPARGHAAVQDDAPFSFRGIALGITLSALREANMIRATPHESTLLCETDVAGGDIGMMLKSYASPTIACRWAHRTSNGWTPSLAVVAGAPAVDHVLRFAHEAPGEPLRLYEMSFVVDSVTAFDLRDLLASRYGKPRMRGNADVPLLVWDNAASTITICMLPDGGRATLTYQLKTPSPRPKGFERALKVSQFDEG
;
A
#
# COMPACT_ATOMS: atom_id res chain seq x y z
N MET A 1 -67.17 -25.93 26.96
CA MET A 1 -67.96 -24.70 26.75
C MET A 1 -67.27 -23.84 25.70
N LYS A 2 -68.02 -23.47 24.65
CA LYS A 2 -67.94 -22.27 23.78
C LYS A 2 -66.66 -21.94 22.95
N ARG A 3 -66.86 -22.08 21.63
CA ARG A 3 -66.58 -21.17 20.47
C ARG A 3 -65.10 -20.80 20.19
N ALA A 4 -64.47 -21.22 19.08
CA ALA A 4 -64.70 -20.93 17.65
C ALA A 4 -64.43 -19.45 17.24
N SER A 5 -63.41 -19.24 16.42
CA SER A 5 -63.49 -18.38 15.22
C SER A 5 -62.30 -18.61 14.28
N TRP A 6 -62.61 -18.78 13.00
CA TRP A 6 -61.70 -18.90 11.84
C TRP A 6 -61.56 -17.53 11.14
N ILE A 7 -60.49 -17.33 10.35
CA ILE A 7 -60.35 -16.47 9.13
C ILE A 7 -58.91 -16.76 8.63
N VAL A 8 -58.64 -17.56 7.59
CA VAL A 8 -58.74 -17.34 6.12
C VAL A 8 -58.05 -16.05 5.63
N CYS A 9 -56.80 -16.17 5.18
CA CYS A 9 -56.18 -15.18 4.29
C CYS A 9 -56.26 -15.68 2.84
N THR A 10 -56.93 -14.89 2.01
CA THR A 10 -57.18 -15.12 0.59
C THR A 10 -55.97 -14.77 -0.27
N VAL A 11 -55.81 -15.56 -1.33
CA VAL A 11 -54.93 -15.37 -2.48
C VAL A 11 -55.40 -14.16 -3.31
N SER A 12 -54.47 -13.41 -3.91
CA SER A 12 -54.74 -12.69 -5.16
C SER A 12 -53.50 -12.70 -6.04
N ALA A 13 -53.64 -13.37 -7.17
CA ALA A 13 -52.78 -13.29 -8.33
C ALA A 13 -53.45 -12.34 -9.34
N ILE A 14 -52.67 -11.45 -9.95
CA ILE A 14 -52.99 -10.85 -11.26
C ILE A 14 -51.68 -10.84 -12.04
N GLY A 15 -51.68 -11.57 -13.16
CA GLY A 15 -50.62 -11.52 -14.16
C GLY A 15 -50.94 -10.56 -15.29
N ALA A 16 -49.94 -10.23 -16.10
CA ALA A 16 -50.08 -10.05 -17.54
C ALA A 16 -48.70 -10.16 -18.21
N LEU A 17 -48.62 -11.07 -19.17
CA LEU A 17 -47.54 -11.23 -20.13
C LEU A 17 -47.44 -10.00 -21.05
N CYS A 18 -46.23 -9.72 -21.54
CA CYS A 18 -46.03 -9.45 -22.97
C CYS A 18 -44.62 -9.87 -23.39
N THR A 19 -44.60 -10.82 -24.32
CA THR A 19 -43.49 -11.33 -25.12
C THR A 19 -42.94 -10.27 -26.07
N GLY A 20 -41.62 -10.23 -26.25
CA GLY A 20 -40.95 -9.47 -27.32
C GLY A 20 -39.67 -10.18 -27.73
N VAL A 21 -39.72 -10.81 -28.91
CA VAL A 21 -38.70 -11.64 -29.55
C VAL A 21 -37.81 -10.76 -30.45
N ALA A 22 -36.54 -11.17 -30.58
CA ALA A 22 -35.59 -10.88 -31.67
C ALA A 22 -35.11 -9.44 -31.87
N ALA A 23 -33.79 -9.25 -31.85
CA ALA A 23 -32.96 -9.35 -33.06
C ALA A 23 -31.62 -8.65 -32.83
N MET A 24 -30.52 -9.37 -33.03
CA MET A 24 -29.27 -8.75 -33.47
C MET A 24 -29.48 -8.17 -34.88
N PRO A 25 -28.81 -7.06 -35.17
CA PRO A 25 -27.90 -7.02 -36.31
C PRO A 25 -26.53 -6.47 -35.84
N ALA A 26 -25.46 -7.19 -36.13
CA ALA A 26 -24.65 -7.05 -37.33
C ALA A 26 -23.50 -6.04 -37.15
N ARG A 27 -22.30 -6.58 -37.37
CA ARG A 27 -21.05 -5.89 -37.67
C ARG A 27 -21.27 -4.66 -38.54
N ALA A 28 -20.56 -3.58 -38.19
CA ALA A 28 -19.98 -2.68 -39.18
C ALA A 28 -18.47 -2.66 -38.95
N GLU A 29 -17.76 -3.37 -39.83
CA GLU A 29 -16.38 -3.04 -40.18
C GLU A 29 -16.35 -1.59 -40.67
N ALA A 30 -15.47 -0.79 -40.09
CA ALA A 30 -14.91 0.38 -40.74
C ALA A 30 -13.40 0.15 -40.83
N VAL A 31 -13.00 -0.41 -41.96
CA VAL A 31 -11.65 -0.35 -42.51
C VAL A 31 -11.39 1.08 -42.98
N GLY A 32 -10.21 1.60 -42.67
CA GLY A 32 -9.67 2.85 -43.19
C GLY A 32 -8.99 3.64 -42.07
N THR A 33 -7.71 3.98 -42.10
CA THR A 33 -6.71 3.94 -43.16
C THR A 33 -5.36 4.01 -42.45
N ALA A 34 -4.43 3.12 -42.83
CA ALA A 34 -3.04 3.26 -42.45
C ALA A 34 -2.48 4.56 -43.04
N ALA A 35 -1.91 5.41 -42.19
CA ALA A 35 -0.98 6.45 -42.60
C ALA A 35 0.28 6.29 -41.75
N SER A 36 1.12 5.36 -42.18
CA SER A 36 2.55 5.36 -41.88
C SER A 36 3.15 6.64 -42.46
N VAL A 37 3.66 7.53 -41.62
CA VAL A 37 4.53 8.62 -42.05
C VAL A 37 5.87 8.45 -41.34
N THR A 38 6.70 7.66 -42.00
CA THR A 38 8.08 7.95 -42.39
C THR A 38 8.88 8.90 -41.47
N ALA A 39 9.81 8.29 -40.74
CA ALA A 39 11.02 8.94 -40.25
C ALA A 39 11.92 9.37 -41.43
N PRO A 40 12.66 10.49 -41.33
CA PRO A 40 13.87 10.66 -42.12
C PRO A 40 15.06 10.14 -41.32
N ALA A 41 15.64 9.05 -41.80
CA ALA A 41 17.07 8.83 -41.66
C ALA A 41 17.78 9.79 -42.64
N THR A 42 18.94 10.32 -42.24
CA THR A 42 20.25 10.16 -42.92
C THR A 42 21.16 11.31 -42.51
N THR A 43 22.28 11.00 -41.84
CA THR A 43 23.64 11.32 -42.31
C THR A 43 24.64 10.56 -41.47
N GLN A 44 25.13 9.46 -42.05
CA GLN A 44 26.42 8.86 -41.73
C GLN A 44 27.54 9.75 -42.27
N ASN A 45 28.61 9.93 -41.50
CA ASN A 45 29.98 10.15 -41.96
C ASN A 45 30.85 9.45 -40.90
N VAL A 46 31.31 8.21 -41.15
CA VAL A 46 32.59 7.89 -41.80
C VAL A 46 33.72 8.73 -41.20
N HIS A 47 34.62 8.11 -40.44
CA HIS A 47 36.05 7.99 -40.75
C HIS A 47 36.69 6.98 -39.78
N LYS A 48 37.05 5.83 -40.34
CA LYS A 48 37.93 4.79 -39.79
C LYS A 48 39.19 4.84 -40.64
N ALA A 49 40.33 5.15 -40.01
CA ALA A 49 41.69 4.88 -40.50
C ALA A 49 42.57 4.90 -39.23
N GLU A 50 43.06 3.77 -38.72
CA GLU A 50 44.13 2.91 -39.25
C GLU A 50 45.54 3.37 -38.80
N LEU A 51 46.24 2.42 -38.16
CA LEU A 51 47.69 2.16 -37.95
C LEU A 51 48.69 3.28 -38.31
N GLU A 52 49.83 3.52 -37.67
CA GLU A 52 50.82 2.67 -36.99
C GLU A 52 51.93 3.62 -36.51
N GLN A 53 52.58 3.37 -35.36
CA GLN A 53 54.04 3.52 -35.17
C GLN A 53 54.44 3.15 -33.73
N ALA A 54 55.03 1.94 -33.60
CA ALA A 54 56.42 1.67 -33.23
C ALA A 54 56.72 1.89 -31.72
N GLN A 55 56.75 0.85 -30.88
CA GLN A 55 57.77 -0.22 -30.75
C GLN A 55 59.11 0.25 -30.16
N GLN A 56 59.33 0.01 -28.87
CA GLN A 56 60.64 -0.31 -28.26
C GLN A 56 60.42 -0.88 -26.85
N LYS A 57 60.45 -2.20 -26.68
CA LYS A 57 61.61 -3.10 -26.46
C LYS A 57 62.16 -3.05 -25.03
N SER A 58 61.77 -4.08 -24.27
CA SER A 58 62.34 -4.51 -22.99
C SER A 58 63.81 -4.99 -23.15
N PRO A 59 64.59 -4.98 -22.07
CA PRO A 59 65.05 -6.28 -21.54
C PRO A 59 65.11 -6.38 -20.00
N ASN A 60 64.90 -7.58 -19.48
CA ASN A 60 65.13 -8.06 -18.09
C ASN A 60 66.40 -8.96 -18.06
N PRO A 61 66.87 -9.54 -16.92
CA PRO A 61 66.96 -9.14 -15.50
C PRO A 61 68.42 -9.43 -14.94
N PRO A 62 68.74 -9.58 -13.62
CA PRO A 62 68.38 -10.80 -12.86
C PRO A 62 68.12 -10.64 -11.34
N SER A 63 67.48 -11.70 -10.84
CA SER A 63 67.12 -12.17 -9.49
C SER A 63 68.00 -11.78 -8.29
N SER A 64 67.35 -11.64 -7.11
CA SER A 64 67.74 -12.38 -5.89
C SER A 64 66.80 -12.18 -4.68
N HIS A 65 66.43 -13.33 -4.09
CA HIS A 65 66.09 -13.61 -2.69
C HIS A 65 64.77 -13.15 -2.03
N ALA A 66 63.86 -14.13 -1.89
CA ALA A 66 63.28 -14.64 -0.64
C ALA A 66 62.63 -13.68 0.37
N ALA A 67 61.29 -13.75 0.50
CA ALA A 67 60.59 -14.15 1.74
C ALA A 67 59.06 -14.00 1.57
N SER A 68 58.31 -15.07 1.85
CA SER A 68 56.85 -15.03 2.13
C SER A 68 56.64 -15.10 3.66
N PRO A 69 55.41 -14.95 4.20
CA PRO A 69 54.82 -13.68 4.60
C PRO A 69 54.48 -13.66 6.11
N ALA A 70 54.24 -12.49 6.70
CA ALA A 70 53.73 -12.37 8.08
C ALA A 70 52.78 -11.15 8.20
N PRO A 71 51.83 -11.17 9.15
CA PRO A 71 50.42 -10.93 8.86
C PRO A 71 50.00 -9.46 8.95
N ALA A 72 49.14 -9.05 8.03
CA ALA A 72 48.39 -7.82 8.13
C ALA A 72 47.46 -7.89 9.35
N GLN A 73 47.73 -7.05 10.36
CA GLN A 73 46.78 -6.72 11.41
C GLN A 73 45.57 -6.05 10.76
N ARG A 74 44.56 -6.85 10.41
CA ARG A 74 43.21 -6.33 10.20
C ARG A 74 42.72 -5.86 11.55
N HIS A 75 42.83 -4.56 11.80
CA HIS A 75 41.95 -3.90 12.74
C HIS A 75 40.53 -4.09 12.23
N ALA A 76 39.91 -5.18 12.66
CA ALA A 76 38.49 -5.35 12.62
C ALA A 76 37.92 -4.24 13.51
N THR A 77 37.58 -3.11 12.90
CA THR A 77 36.56 -2.23 13.45
C THR A 77 35.39 -3.13 13.79
N PRO A 78 34.98 -3.23 15.07
CA PRO A 78 33.76 -3.95 15.39
C PRO A 78 32.68 -3.27 14.56
N ALA A 79 32.03 -4.04 13.68
CA ALA A 79 30.74 -3.67 13.16
C ALA A 79 29.95 -3.26 14.40
N ARG A 80 29.67 -1.97 14.54
CA ARG A 80 28.62 -1.50 15.43
C ARG A 80 27.41 -2.27 14.93
N GLY A 81 27.12 -3.39 15.60
CA GLY A 81 25.76 -3.83 15.71
C GLY A 81 25.04 -2.57 16.11
N HIS A 82 24.19 -2.06 15.22
CA HIS A 82 23.16 -1.15 15.62
C HIS A 82 22.39 -1.92 16.68
N ALA A 83 22.85 -1.79 17.94
CA ALA A 83 22.05 -2.05 19.10
C ALA A 83 20.78 -1.31 18.77
N ALA A 84 19.71 -2.07 18.57
CA ALA A 84 18.40 -1.55 18.26
C ALA A 84 18.09 -0.58 19.39
N VAL A 85 18.41 0.69 19.18
CA VAL A 85 17.87 1.79 19.96
C VAL A 85 16.40 1.57 19.74
N GLN A 86 15.73 1.08 20.79
CA GLN A 86 14.29 1.03 20.82
C GLN A 86 13.88 2.50 20.81
N ASP A 87 13.79 3.03 19.59
CA ASP A 87 13.31 4.36 19.33
C ASP A 87 11.84 4.28 19.74
N ASP A 88 11.52 4.93 20.85
CA ASP A 88 10.15 5.05 21.36
C ASP A 88 9.28 5.87 20.39
N ALA A 89 9.86 6.41 19.31
CA ALA A 89 9.15 7.03 18.22
C ALA A 89 8.20 6.02 17.51
N PRO A 90 6.96 6.43 17.20
CA PRO A 90 6.08 5.60 16.38
C PRO A 90 6.69 5.25 15.02
N PHE A 91 6.41 4.05 14.52
CA PHE A 91 6.78 3.65 13.18
C PHE A 91 6.17 4.60 12.14
N SER A 92 6.93 4.86 11.07
CA SER A 92 6.50 5.70 9.96
C SER A 92 6.40 4.93 8.66
N PHE A 93 5.39 5.27 7.87
CA PHE A 93 5.20 4.79 6.51
C PHE A 93 5.65 5.85 5.52
N ARG A 94 6.80 5.65 4.84
CA ARG A 94 7.35 6.60 3.84
C ARG A 94 7.36 8.07 4.30
N GLY A 95 7.72 8.30 5.56
CA GLY A 95 7.76 9.63 6.18
C GLY A 95 6.44 10.09 6.81
N ILE A 96 5.33 9.37 6.61
CA ILE A 96 4.09 9.57 7.36
C ILE A 96 4.24 8.91 8.73
N ALA A 97 4.46 9.71 9.77
CA ALA A 97 4.48 9.23 11.14
C ALA A 97 3.05 9.03 11.68
N LEU A 98 2.85 7.96 12.45
CA LEU A 98 1.65 7.84 13.29
C LEU A 98 1.62 8.98 14.32
N GLY A 99 0.42 9.38 14.75
CA GLY A 99 0.19 10.46 15.72
C GLY A 99 0.11 11.88 15.13
N ILE A 100 0.48 12.06 13.85
CA ILE A 100 0.31 13.33 13.15
C ILE A 100 -1.18 13.70 13.06
N THR A 101 -1.50 14.99 13.23
CA THR A 101 -2.87 15.49 13.11
C THR A 101 -3.35 15.46 11.66
N LEU A 102 -4.66 15.31 11.43
CA LEU A 102 -5.24 15.39 10.09
C LEU A 102 -4.90 16.70 9.37
N SER A 103 -4.96 17.83 10.07
CA SER A 103 -4.60 19.15 9.55
C SER A 103 -3.15 19.19 9.07
N ALA A 104 -2.20 18.77 9.92
CA ALA A 104 -0.79 18.70 9.53
C ALA A 104 -0.52 17.75 8.35
N LEU A 105 -1.21 16.61 8.27
CA LEU A 105 -1.05 15.69 7.12
C LEU A 105 -1.54 16.33 5.81
N ARG A 106 -2.65 17.08 5.86
CA ARG A 106 -3.18 17.82 4.71
C ARG A 106 -2.24 18.96 4.30
N GLU A 107 -1.72 19.71 5.27
CA GLU A 107 -0.81 20.82 5.05
C GLU A 107 0.52 20.36 4.42
N ALA A 108 1.07 19.24 4.89
CA ALA A 108 2.29 18.67 4.34
C ALA A 108 2.15 18.16 2.90
N ASN A 109 0.90 18.07 2.39
CA ASN A 109 0.57 17.51 1.08
C ASN A 109 1.31 16.18 0.80
N MET A 110 1.37 15.32 1.81
CA MET A 110 2.13 14.07 1.75
C MET A 110 1.33 13.01 0.99
N ILE A 111 1.40 13.09 -0.34
CA ILE A 111 0.73 12.16 -1.24
C ILE A 111 1.60 10.93 -1.44
N ARG A 112 1.05 9.77 -1.06
CA ARG A 112 1.63 8.45 -1.29
C ARG A 112 0.66 7.58 -2.07
N ALA A 113 0.08 8.16 -3.12
CA ALA A 113 -0.87 7.50 -4.00
C ALA A 113 -0.55 7.80 -5.47
N THR A 114 -1.11 6.97 -6.35
CA THR A 114 -1.16 7.19 -7.78
C THR A 114 -2.62 7.44 -8.20
N PRO A 115 -2.88 8.51 -8.96
CA PRO A 115 -1.91 9.43 -9.57
C PRO A 115 -1.40 10.50 -8.56
N HIS A 116 -0.31 11.21 -8.89
CA HIS A 116 0.42 12.07 -7.95
C HIS A 116 -0.36 13.32 -7.49
N GLU A 117 -1.35 13.73 -8.27
CA GLU A 117 -2.31 14.82 -7.98
C GLU A 117 -3.41 14.41 -7.00
N SER A 118 -3.35 13.19 -6.45
CA SER A 118 -4.30 12.75 -5.42
C SER A 118 -4.30 13.69 -4.22
N THR A 119 -5.44 13.81 -3.55
CA THR A 119 -5.60 14.48 -2.27
C THR A 119 -6.23 13.55 -1.24
N LEU A 120 -6.20 13.96 0.03
CA LEU A 120 -6.77 13.19 1.13
C LEU A 120 -8.22 13.59 1.37
N LEU A 121 -9.15 12.69 1.06
CA LEU A 121 -10.58 12.83 1.37
C LEU A 121 -10.97 11.97 2.56
N CYS A 122 -11.77 12.54 3.44
CA CYS A 122 -12.21 11.93 4.68
C CYS A 122 -13.73 11.77 4.73
N GLU A 123 -14.21 10.90 5.63
CA GLU A 123 -15.63 10.75 5.93
C GLU A 123 -16.29 12.07 6.37
N THR A 124 -15.52 13.09 6.77
CA THR A 124 -16.04 14.42 7.12
C THR A 124 -16.21 15.36 5.93
N ASP A 125 -15.62 15.01 4.78
CA ASP A 125 -15.64 15.84 3.59
C ASP A 125 -16.83 15.41 2.73
N VAL A 126 -17.62 16.36 2.24
CA VAL A 126 -18.75 16.06 1.35
C VAL A 126 -18.28 15.27 0.11
N ALA A 127 -17.09 15.61 -0.39
CA ALA A 127 -16.41 14.91 -1.48
C ALA A 127 -16.09 13.43 -1.20
N GLY A 128 -15.97 13.02 0.07
CA GLY A 128 -15.78 11.61 0.43
C GLY A 128 -16.99 10.76 0.04
N GLY A 129 -18.20 11.34 0.02
CA GLY A 129 -19.42 10.68 -0.41
C GLY A 129 -19.35 10.19 -1.87
N ASP A 130 -18.69 10.95 -2.75
CA ASP A 130 -18.53 10.61 -4.17
C ASP A 130 -17.72 9.31 -4.38
N ILE A 131 -16.88 8.94 -3.40
CA ILE A 131 -16.08 7.70 -3.41
C ILE A 131 -16.62 6.65 -2.43
N GLY A 132 -17.90 6.75 -2.07
CA GLY A 132 -18.61 5.77 -1.24
C GLY A 132 -18.30 5.84 0.25
N MET A 133 -17.65 6.91 0.74
CA MET A 133 -17.42 7.10 2.17
C MET A 133 -18.65 7.69 2.85
N MET A 134 -18.96 7.20 4.05
CA MET A 134 -20.11 7.68 4.81
C MET A 134 -19.82 9.05 5.44
N LEU A 135 -20.65 10.06 5.14
CA LEU A 135 -20.50 11.41 5.70
C LEU A 135 -20.68 11.39 7.23
N LYS A 136 -19.68 11.90 7.96
CA LYS A 136 -19.62 11.97 9.42
C LYS A 136 -19.32 13.39 9.89
N SER A 137 -19.72 13.70 11.12
CA SER A 137 -19.33 14.96 11.78
C SER A 137 -17.89 14.89 12.31
N TYR A 138 -17.21 16.03 12.40
CA TYR A 138 -15.91 16.18 13.07
C TYR A 138 -15.92 15.77 14.55
N ALA A 139 -17.11 15.76 15.19
CA ALA A 139 -17.29 15.25 16.55
C ALA A 139 -17.21 13.71 16.64
N SER A 140 -17.15 13.01 15.50
CA SER A 140 -17.04 11.55 15.49
C SER A 140 -15.74 11.11 16.16
N PRO A 141 -15.77 10.09 17.06
CA PRO A 141 -14.57 9.62 17.76
C PRO A 141 -13.47 9.15 16.81
N THR A 142 -13.87 8.62 15.65
CA THR A 142 -12.98 8.18 14.59
C THR A 142 -13.52 8.57 13.23
N ILE A 143 -12.61 8.87 12.31
CA ILE A 143 -12.91 9.08 10.90
C ILE A 143 -11.94 8.27 10.05
N ALA A 144 -12.39 7.85 8.88
CA ALA A 144 -11.54 7.27 7.85
C ALA A 144 -11.23 8.30 6.77
N CYS A 145 -10.04 8.21 6.20
CA CYS A 145 -9.60 8.97 5.04
C CYS A 145 -8.97 8.06 4.00
N ARG A 146 -9.11 8.44 2.73
CA ARG A 146 -8.57 7.76 1.55
C ARG A 146 -7.96 8.80 0.63
N TRP A 147 -7.01 8.36 -0.19
CA TRP A 147 -6.48 9.21 -1.26
C TRP A 147 -7.40 9.10 -2.46
N ALA A 148 -7.71 10.23 -3.09
CA ALA A 148 -8.59 10.32 -4.24
C ALA A 148 -8.11 11.43 -5.19
N HIS A 149 -8.43 11.30 -6.47
CA HIS A 149 -8.12 12.31 -7.47
C HIS A 149 -9.40 12.69 -8.22
N ARG A 150 -9.37 13.87 -8.83
CA ARG A 150 -10.50 14.39 -9.61
C ARG A 150 -10.37 13.93 -11.06
N THR A 151 -11.44 13.37 -11.61
CA THR A 151 -11.58 13.02 -13.02
C THR A 151 -12.73 13.82 -13.65
N SER A 152 -12.95 13.66 -14.96
CA SER A 152 -14.11 14.21 -15.65
C SER A 152 -15.44 13.72 -15.06
N ASN A 153 -15.44 12.55 -14.42
CA ASN A 153 -16.63 11.88 -13.92
C ASN A 153 -16.86 12.12 -12.42
N GLY A 154 -16.01 12.92 -11.75
CA GLY A 154 -16.10 13.20 -10.32
C GLY A 154 -14.86 12.80 -9.56
N TRP A 155 -15.01 12.49 -8.26
CA TRP A 155 -13.92 11.94 -7.46
C TRP A 155 -13.74 10.44 -7.74
N THR A 156 -12.51 9.99 -7.74
CA THR A 156 -12.17 8.57 -7.94
C THR A 156 -11.14 8.15 -6.89
N PRO A 157 -11.32 6.97 -6.24
CA PRO A 157 -10.31 6.43 -5.33
C PRO A 157 -8.96 6.31 -6.03
N SER A 158 -7.91 6.74 -5.34
CA SER A 158 -6.52 6.59 -5.81
C SER A 158 -5.88 5.41 -5.11
N LEU A 159 -4.88 4.80 -5.73
CA LEU A 159 -4.21 3.65 -5.14
C LEU A 159 -3.00 4.12 -4.35
N ALA A 160 -2.93 3.79 -3.06
CA ALA A 160 -1.73 4.03 -2.27
C ALA A 160 -0.51 3.33 -2.89
N VAL A 161 0.68 3.91 -2.79
CA VAL A 161 1.92 3.30 -3.30
C VAL A 161 2.73 2.75 -2.13
N VAL A 162 2.83 1.42 -2.07
CA VAL A 162 3.51 0.66 -1.02
C VAL A 162 4.68 -0.10 -1.63
N ALA A 163 5.89 0.08 -1.10
CA ALA A 163 7.13 -0.51 -1.65
C ALA A 163 7.37 -0.29 -3.18
N GLY A 164 6.65 0.65 -3.81
CA GLY A 164 6.78 0.97 -5.24
C GLY A 164 5.63 0.40 -6.09
N ALA A 165 4.79 -0.45 -5.50
CA ALA A 165 3.60 -1.00 -6.11
C ALA A 165 2.32 -0.29 -5.64
N PRO A 166 1.30 -0.15 -6.49
CA PRO A 166 -0.04 0.26 -6.06
C PRO A 166 -0.66 -0.79 -5.14
N ALA A 167 -1.14 -0.36 -3.99
CA ALA A 167 -1.98 -1.16 -3.11
C ALA A 167 -3.36 -1.33 -3.75
N VAL A 168 -3.97 -2.49 -3.54
CA VAL A 168 -5.34 -2.81 -3.98
C VAL A 168 -6.35 -1.93 -3.25
N ASP A 169 -6.12 -1.71 -1.96
CA ASP A 169 -6.93 -0.82 -1.15
C ASP A 169 -6.09 -0.17 -0.04
N HIS A 170 -6.56 0.96 0.49
CA HIS A 170 -5.97 1.59 1.65
C HIS A 170 -6.98 2.40 2.48
N VAL A 171 -6.66 2.59 3.74
CA VAL A 171 -7.39 3.46 4.64
C VAL A 171 -6.45 4.07 5.69
N LEU A 172 -6.60 5.37 5.91
CA LEU A 172 -5.97 6.10 7.00
C LEU A 172 -7.05 6.40 8.03
N ARG A 173 -6.88 5.92 9.27
CA ARG A 173 -7.86 6.14 10.33
C ARG A 173 -7.32 7.15 11.33
N PHE A 174 -8.16 8.13 11.62
CA PHE A 174 -7.88 9.16 12.61
C PHE A 174 -8.83 9.03 13.78
N ALA A 175 -8.35 9.37 14.97
CA ALA A 175 -9.12 9.34 16.20
C ALA A 175 -8.75 10.52 17.09
N HIS A 176 -9.71 10.92 17.92
CA HIS A 176 -9.47 11.81 19.05
C HIS A 176 -8.80 11.02 20.17
N GLU A 177 -7.75 11.58 20.77
CA GLU A 177 -7.11 10.99 21.95
C GLU A 177 -7.96 11.26 23.21
N ALA A 178 -8.54 12.46 23.30
CA ALA A 178 -9.46 12.88 24.33
C ALA A 178 -10.52 13.84 23.75
N PRO A 179 -11.65 14.08 24.43
CA PRO A 179 -12.65 15.05 23.98
C PRO A 179 -12.04 16.45 23.77
N GLY A 180 -12.23 17.03 22.58
CA GLY A 180 -11.71 18.36 22.24
C GLY A 180 -10.29 18.38 21.66
N GLU A 181 -9.58 17.25 21.67
CA GLU A 181 -8.29 17.11 21.00
C GLU A 181 -8.45 17.05 19.47
N PRO A 182 -7.39 17.27 18.68
CA PRO A 182 -7.43 17.09 17.24
C PRO A 182 -7.44 15.60 16.84
N LEU A 183 -7.97 15.32 15.65
CA LEU A 183 -7.93 14.00 15.02
C LEU A 183 -6.49 13.64 14.66
N ARG A 184 -5.95 12.57 15.27
CA ARG A 184 -4.60 12.06 15.04
C ARG A 184 -4.61 10.74 14.29
N LEU A 185 -3.68 10.57 13.36
CA LEU A 185 -3.51 9.34 12.58
C LEU A 185 -3.10 8.21 13.52
N TYR A 186 -4.01 7.29 13.81
CA TYR A 186 -3.72 6.17 14.70
C TYR A 186 -3.53 4.86 13.95
N GLU A 187 -3.97 4.78 12.69
CA GLU A 187 -3.81 3.58 11.88
C GLU A 187 -3.66 3.92 10.39
N MET A 188 -2.74 3.23 9.72
CA MET A 188 -2.67 3.16 8.26
C MET A 188 -2.73 1.69 7.87
N SER A 189 -3.72 1.33 7.06
CA SER A 189 -3.92 -0.05 6.59
C SER A 189 -3.93 -0.08 5.07
N PHE A 190 -3.23 -1.07 4.50
CA PHE A 190 -3.08 -1.28 3.07
C PHE A 190 -3.34 -2.74 2.73
N VAL A 191 -3.96 -3.00 1.58
CA VAL A 191 -4.05 -4.34 0.98
C VAL A 191 -3.07 -4.38 -0.18
N VAL A 192 -2.10 -5.28 -0.12
CA VAL A 192 -1.04 -5.43 -1.13
C VAL A 192 -1.07 -6.85 -1.69
N ASP A 193 -0.47 -7.04 -2.87
CA ASP A 193 -0.21 -8.38 -3.39
C ASP A 193 0.87 -9.11 -2.56
N SER A 194 0.96 -10.42 -2.74
CA SER A 194 1.89 -11.27 -2.00
C SER A 194 3.37 -10.95 -2.28
N VAL A 195 3.74 -10.58 -3.51
CA VAL A 195 5.12 -10.22 -3.87
C VAL A 195 5.56 -8.98 -3.09
N THR A 196 4.73 -7.93 -3.15
CA THR A 196 4.91 -6.71 -2.37
C THR A 196 4.99 -6.99 -0.87
N ALA A 197 4.20 -7.93 -0.35
CA ALA A 197 4.25 -8.33 1.06
C ALA A 197 5.58 -8.97 1.47
N PHE A 198 6.17 -9.82 0.62
CA PHE A 198 7.49 -10.41 0.86
C PHE A 198 8.60 -9.35 0.80
N ASP A 199 8.57 -8.45 -0.17
CA ASP A 199 9.52 -7.35 -0.27
C ASP A 199 9.46 -6.43 0.96
N LEU A 200 8.24 -6.11 1.41
CA LEU A 200 8.02 -5.34 2.64
C LEU A 200 8.58 -6.03 3.87
N ARG A 201 8.40 -7.35 4.00
CA ARG A 201 8.98 -8.10 5.13
C ARG A 201 10.49 -7.88 5.19
N ASP A 202 11.18 -8.01 4.06
CA ASP A 202 12.64 -7.92 4.02
C ASP A 202 13.12 -6.47 4.23
N LEU A 203 12.41 -5.49 3.66
CA LEU A 203 12.66 -4.07 3.89
C LEU A 203 12.47 -3.70 5.37
N LEU A 204 11.35 -4.11 5.98
CA LEU A 204 11.08 -3.85 7.40
C LEU A 204 12.07 -4.59 8.30
N ALA A 205 12.47 -5.81 7.94
CA ALA A 205 13.50 -6.55 8.66
C ALA A 205 14.85 -5.83 8.65
N SER A 206 15.23 -5.23 7.51
CA SER A 206 16.46 -4.44 7.40
C SER A 206 16.43 -3.17 8.26
N ARG A 207 15.25 -2.56 8.43
CA ARG A 207 15.08 -1.28 9.13
C ARG A 207 14.83 -1.43 10.63
N TYR A 208 13.98 -2.37 11.01
CA TYR A 208 13.45 -2.52 12.38
C TYR A 208 13.83 -3.86 13.03
N GLY A 209 14.64 -4.69 12.36
CA GLY A 209 15.00 -6.03 12.82
C GLY A 209 13.93 -7.08 12.47
N LYS A 210 14.22 -8.36 12.78
CA LYS A 210 13.35 -9.49 12.40
C LYS A 210 11.96 -9.38 13.05
N PRO A 211 10.86 -9.67 12.31
CA PRO A 211 9.53 -9.68 12.89
C PRO A 211 9.37 -10.81 13.90
N ARG A 212 8.51 -10.60 14.89
CA ARG A 212 7.94 -11.70 15.69
C ARG A 212 6.84 -12.34 14.86
N MET A 213 6.83 -13.66 14.78
CA MET A 213 5.76 -14.41 14.15
C MET A 213 4.65 -14.71 15.17
N ARG A 214 3.40 -14.50 14.76
CA ARG A 214 2.17 -14.91 15.43
C ARG A 214 1.24 -15.58 14.41
N GLY A 215 0.11 -16.13 14.87
CA GLY A 215 -0.84 -16.83 14.00
C GLY A 215 -0.48 -18.30 13.77
N ASN A 216 -1.15 -18.94 12.81
CA ASN A 216 -0.85 -20.30 12.38
C ASN A 216 0.01 -20.28 11.10
N ALA A 217 0.49 -21.46 10.67
CA ALA A 217 1.35 -21.57 9.50
C ALA A 217 0.64 -21.15 8.20
N ASP A 218 -0.69 -21.30 8.14
CA ASP A 218 -1.50 -21.00 6.95
C ASP A 218 -1.77 -19.49 6.79
N VAL A 219 -1.86 -18.77 7.91
CA VAL A 219 -2.13 -17.33 7.97
C VAL A 219 -1.09 -16.68 8.88
N PRO A 220 0.18 -16.61 8.45
CA PRO A 220 1.25 -16.06 9.26
C PRO A 220 1.02 -14.56 9.48
N LEU A 221 1.14 -14.14 10.74
CA LEU A 221 1.10 -12.74 11.17
C LEU A 221 2.50 -12.30 11.60
N LEU A 222 3.14 -11.47 10.77
CA LEU A 222 4.45 -10.89 11.06
C LEU A 222 4.25 -9.58 11.82
N VAL A 223 4.95 -9.41 12.95
CA VAL A 223 4.73 -8.29 13.87
C VAL A 223 6.06 -7.60 14.23
N TRP A 224 6.16 -6.31 13.93
CA TRP A 224 7.14 -5.39 14.51
C TRP A 224 6.47 -4.54 15.56
N ASP A 225 7.14 -4.30 16.68
CA ASP A 225 6.50 -3.72 17.85
C ASP A 225 7.52 -2.92 18.66
N ASN A 226 7.17 -1.70 19.03
CA ASN A 226 7.92 -0.87 19.97
C ASN A 226 6.98 -0.28 21.04
N ALA A 227 7.46 0.60 21.92
CA ALA A 227 6.62 1.16 22.99
C ALA A 227 5.40 1.93 22.44
N ALA A 228 5.55 2.63 21.32
CA ALA A 228 4.54 3.53 20.79
C ALA A 228 3.64 2.95 19.69
N SER A 229 4.03 1.88 18.99
CA SER A 229 3.33 1.43 17.79
C SER A 229 3.65 -0.01 17.38
N THR A 230 2.86 -0.52 16.43
CA THR A 230 3.01 -1.86 15.86
C THR A 230 2.91 -1.78 14.34
N ILE A 231 3.70 -2.59 13.63
CA ILE A 231 3.51 -2.91 12.20
C ILE A 231 3.12 -4.38 12.11
N THR A 232 2.07 -4.68 11.35
CA THR A 232 1.68 -6.06 11.05
C THR A 232 1.61 -6.32 9.56
N ILE A 233 2.11 -7.48 9.12
CA ILE A 233 1.82 -8.05 7.81
C ILE A 233 1.07 -9.37 8.05
N CYS A 234 -0.17 -9.45 7.56
CA CYS A 234 -1.01 -10.64 7.64
C CYS A 234 -1.27 -11.15 6.23
N MET A 235 -0.78 -12.34 5.90
CA MET A 235 -1.10 -12.97 4.61
C MET A 235 -2.58 -13.37 4.60
N LEU A 236 -3.29 -13.09 3.52
CA LEU A 236 -4.70 -13.49 3.37
C LEU A 236 -4.80 -14.98 3.01
N PRO A 237 -5.89 -15.67 3.38
CA PRO A 237 -6.05 -17.11 3.12
C PRO A 237 -6.02 -17.49 1.64
N ASP A 238 -6.29 -16.54 0.74
CA ASP A 238 -6.22 -16.73 -0.71
C ASP A 238 -4.77 -16.83 -1.23
N GLY A 239 -3.77 -16.54 -0.39
CA GLY A 239 -2.33 -16.57 -0.69
C GLY A 239 -1.88 -15.48 -1.69
N GLY A 240 -2.81 -14.79 -2.33
CA GLY A 240 -2.54 -13.79 -3.35
C GLY A 240 -2.33 -12.39 -2.79
N ARG A 241 -2.78 -12.12 -1.56
CA ARG A 241 -2.76 -10.79 -0.95
C ARG A 241 -2.28 -10.83 0.49
N ALA A 242 -1.93 -9.65 1.00
CA ALA A 242 -1.65 -9.42 2.41
C ALA A 242 -2.19 -8.07 2.87
N THR A 243 -2.51 -7.99 4.16
CA THR A 243 -2.80 -6.72 4.83
C THR A 243 -1.56 -6.22 5.54
N LEU A 244 -1.14 -4.99 5.23
CA LEU A 244 -0.12 -4.24 5.94
C LEU A 244 -0.79 -3.19 6.83
N THR A 245 -0.53 -3.21 8.14
CA THR A 245 -1.09 -2.24 9.07
C THR A 245 0.00 -1.61 9.93
N TYR A 246 0.02 -0.29 10.01
CA TYR A 246 0.75 0.49 10.98
C TYR A 246 -0.26 1.00 12.00
N GLN A 247 -0.06 0.75 13.28
CA GLN A 247 -1.01 1.13 14.33
C GLN A 247 -0.30 1.77 15.52
N LEU A 248 -0.79 2.93 15.94
CA LEU A 248 -0.36 3.63 17.14
C LEU A 248 -0.94 2.92 18.35
N LYS A 249 -0.09 2.61 19.33
CA LYS A 249 -0.55 2.18 20.64
C LYS A 249 -1.07 3.41 21.36
N THR A 250 -2.35 3.39 21.72
CA THR A 250 -2.85 4.35 22.70
C THR A 250 -2.03 4.19 24.00
N PRO A 251 -1.62 5.27 24.67
CA PRO A 251 -0.81 5.23 25.90
C PRO A 251 -1.45 4.53 27.14
N SER A 252 -2.58 3.82 26.95
CA SER A 252 -3.30 2.94 27.89
C SER A 252 -4.11 3.62 29.01
N PRO A 253 -5.08 2.92 29.64
CA PRO A 253 -5.70 1.66 29.24
C PRO A 253 -7.12 1.89 28.68
N ARG A 254 -7.48 1.21 27.58
CA ARG A 254 -8.88 1.15 27.17
C ARG A 254 -9.67 0.33 28.19
N PRO A 255 -10.91 0.72 28.55
CA PRO A 255 -11.81 -0.18 29.26
C PRO A 255 -11.99 -1.47 28.43
N LYS A 256 -11.94 -2.62 29.11
CA LYS A 256 -12.13 -3.96 28.52
C LYS A 256 -13.42 -3.96 27.70
N GLY A 257 -13.32 -4.05 26.37
CA GLY A 257 -14.49 -4.04 25.48
C GLY A 257 -14.21 -3.68 24.02
N PHE A 258 -13.02 -3.15 23.70
CA PHE A 258 -12.66 -2.76 22.32
C PHE A 258 -11.64 -3.69 21.64
N GLU A 259 -11.51 -4.95 22.08
CA GLU A 259 -10.94 -6.00 21.24
C GLU A 259 -11.94 -6.33 20.11
N ARG A 260 -11.95 -5.49 19.07
CA ARG A 260 -12.49 -5.93 17.80
C ARG A 260 -11.38 -6.68 17.09
N ALA A 261 -11.60 -7.99 16.98
CA ALA A 261 -10.91 -8.86 16.04
C ALA A 261 -10.69 -8.13 14.72
N LEU A 262 -9.48 -8.25 14.17
CA LEU A 262 -9.14 -7.92 12.80
C LEU A 262 -10.15 -8.62 11.88
N LYS A 263 -11.26 -7.94 11.61
CA LYS A 263 -12.24 -8.37 10.63
C LYS A 263 -11.66 -7.91 9.31
N VAL A 264 -10.97 -8.84 8.64
CA VAL A 264 -10.66 -8.76 7.22
C VAL A 264 -11.92 -8.24 6.54
N SER A 265 -11.81 -7.06 5.93
CA SER A 265 -12.90 -6.40 5.22
C SER A 265 -13.36 -7.34 4.11
N GLN A 266 -14.48 -8.01 4.36
CA GLN A 266 -15.24 -8.75 3.37
C GLN A 266 -15.88 -7.70 2.46
N PHE A 267 -15.17 -7.35 1.39
CA PHE A 267 -15.73 -6.69 0.22
C PHE A 267 -15.43 -7.61 -0.96
N ASP A 268 -16.28 -8.62 -1.11
CA ASP A 268 -16.47 -9.35 -2.36
C ASP A 268 -17.93 -9.83 -2.42
N GLU A 269 -18.45 -9.88 -3.64
CA GLU A 269 -19.83 -10.19 -4.09
C GLU A 269 -20.82 -9.01 -4.14
N GLY A 270 -20.63 -8.19 -5.18
CA GLY A 270 -21.72 -7.63 -5.98
C GLY A 270 -21.61 -8.16 -7.40
#